data_AF-A0A3D6E0Y3-F1
#
_entry.id   AF-A0A3D6E0Y3-F1
#
_cell.length_a   1.000
_cell.length_b   1.000
_cell.length_c   1.000
_cell.angle_alpha   90.00
_cell.angle_beta   90.00
_cell.angle_gamma   90.00
#
_symmetry.space_group_name_H-M   'P 1'
#
loop_
_entity.id
_entity.type
_entity.pdbx_description
1 polymer ?
#
loop_
_entity_poly.entity_id
_entity_poly.type
_entity_poly.pdbx_seq_one_letter_code
_entity_poly.pdbx_strand_id
1 'polypeptide(L)'
;LDGHLVDQETTPLTLGGTPKAELATLGEAHATLVIGRSLHKAADLLKARTGVADFRFDHLLGLDACDAFTLTLAALSGQPVPASIDRRRAQLQDAMVDTHFMTGFLRVGIAADPDLLVAIGQFLSSAGAEVVAAVASARAEVLADMPAACVRIGDLEDLERAALAQRAQLIVANSHAAQSAERLHLPLLRAGFPQYDWVGGYARTWVGYQGARQALFDVANLFLGNPHDTPVHRSIYRTGSAGDAQDRPPPGLGLVRH
;
A
#
# COMPACT_ATOMS: atom_id res chain seq x y z
N LEU A 1 9.22 -11.91 -11.90
CA LEU A 1 10.36 -11.68 -12.81
C LEU A 1 11.39 -10.87 -12.04
N ASP A 2 12.26 -11.56 -11.32
CA ASP A 2 13.30 -11.00 -10.45
C ASP A 2 14.66 -10.87 -11.15
N GLY A 3 14.77 -11.36 -12.40
CA GLY A 3 15.87 -11.09 -13.31
C GLY A 3 17.22 -11.51 -12.76
N HIS A 4 17.55 -12.80 -12.82
CA HIS A 4 18.91 -13.28 -12.54
C HIS A 4 19.64 -13.60 -13.85
N LEU A 5 20.94 -13.33 -13.87
CA LEU A 5 21.80 -13.69 -15.01
C LEU A 5 21.98 -15.20 -15.05
N VAL A 6 21.91 -15.76 -16.25
CA VAL A 6 22.23 -17.16 -16.55
C VAL A 6 23.35 -17.19 -17.57
N ASP A 7 24.07 -18.31 -17.63
CA ASP A 7 25.17 -18.51 -18.58
C ASP A 7 24.72 -18.42 -20.05
N GLN A 8 23.43 -18.61 -20.32
CA GLN A 8 22.84 -18.45 -21.64
C GLN A 8 22.51 -16.98 -21.93
N GLU A 9 22.88 -16.49 -23.12
CA GLU A 9 22.68 -15.08 -23.48
C GLU A 9 21.20 -14.66 -23.51
N THR A 10 20.29 -15.54 -23.94
CA THR A 10 18.84 -15.30 -23.92
C THR A 10 18.08 -16.63 -23.77
N THR A 11 16.91 -16.58 -23.12
CA THR A 11 15.95 -17.69 -23.09
C THR A 11 14.56 -17.18 -23.50
N PRO A 12 13.81 -17.93 -24.33
CA PRO A 12 12.45 -17.57 -24.72
C PRO A 12 11.42 -17.80 -23.60
N LEU A 13 11.80 -18.53 -22.54
CA LEU A 13 10.95 -18.85 -21.40
C LEU A 13 11.51 -18.24 -20.12
N THR A 14 10.62 -17.89 -19.19
CA THR A 14 11.00 -17.42 -17.87
C THR A 14 11.76 -18.51 -17.11
N LEU A 15 12.82 -18.13 -16.40
CA LEU A 15 13.69 -19.04 -15.64
C LEU A 15 13.07 -19.58 -14.34
N GLY A 16 11.80 -19.26 -14.07
CA GLY A 16 11.05 -19.72 -12.92
C GLY A 16 9.58 -19.93 -13.26
N GLY A 17 8.78 -20.22 -12.22
CA GLY A 17 7.38 -20.59 -12.35
C GLY A 17 7.14 -21.99 -11.79
N THR A 18 5.87 -22.31 -11.54
CA THR A 18 5.47 -23.63 -11.00
C THR A 18 5.58 -24.69 -12.09
N PRO A 19 6.39 -25.75 -11.91
CA PRO A 19 6.49 -26.84 -12.87
C PRO A 19 5.13 -27.53 -13.06
N LYS A 20 4.83 -27.95 -14.29
CA LYS A 20 3.58 -28.69 -14.58
C LYS A 20 3.44 -29.96 -13.72
N ALA A 21 4.56 -30.60 -13.37
CA ALA A 21 4.57 -31.78 -12.52
C ALA A 21 4.05 -31.48 -11.10
N GLU A 22 4.38 -30.31 -10.53
CA GLU A 22 3.89 -29.91 -9.20
C GLU A 22 2.38 -29.58 -9.21
N LEU A 23 1.82 -29.17 -10.35
CA LEU A 23 0.37 -28.98 -10.47
C LEU A 23 -0.40 -30.30 -10.32
N ALA A 24 0.21 -31.44 -10.66
CA ALA A 24 -0.42 -32.75 -10.54
C ALA A 24 -0.53 -33.21 -9.07
N THR A 25 0.34 -32.73 -8.20
CA THR A 25 0.40 -33.12 -6.77
C THR A 25 -0.39 -32.17 -5.86
N LEU A 26 -1.08 -31.16 -6.41
CA LEU A 26 -1.88 -30.20 -5.62
C LEU A 26 -2.95 -30.87 -4.75
N GLY A 27 -3.44 -32.05 -5.14
CA GLY A 27 -4.41 -32.81 -4.36
C GLY A 27 -3.85 -33.46 -3.09
N GLU A 28 -2.53 -33.50 -2.95
CA GLU A 28 -1.83 -34.07 -1.79
C GLU A 28 -1.52 -33.00 -0.73
N ALA A 29 -1.80 -31.73 -1.02
CA ALA A 29 -1.55 -30.63 -0.11
C ALA A 29 -2.42 -30.73 1.16
N HIS A 30 -1.83 -30.38 2.31
CA HIS A 30 -2.57 -30.35 3.59
C HIS A 30 -3.66 -29.27 3.59
N ALA A 31 -3.37 -28.11 3.02
CA ALA A 31 -4.29 -26.98 2.91
C ALA A 31 -3.90 -26.10 1.71
N THR A 32 -4.87 -25.38 1.17
CA THR A 32 -4.68 -24.34 0.15
C THR A 32 -4.84 -22.96 0.77
N LEU A 33 -3.85 -22.09 0.63
CA LEU A 33 -3.93 -20.69 1.06
C LEU A 33 -4.22 -19.81 -0.15
N VAL A 34 -5.34 -19.10 -0.14
CA VAL A 34 -5.83 -18.27 -1.24
C VAL A 34 -5.66 -16.81 -0.86
N ILE A 35 -4.88 -16.06 -1.62
CA ILE A 35 -4.58 -14.64 -1.33
C ILE A 35 -5.11 -13.79 -2.49
N GLY A 36 -6.10 -12.95 -2.22
CA GLY A 36 -6.82 -12.15 -3.20
C GLY A 36 -8.23 -12.68 -3.44
N ARG A 37 -9.24 -11.83 -3.20
CA ARG A 37 -10.65 -12.19 -3.42
C ARG A 37 -10.93 -12.51 -4.89
N SER A 38 -10.19 -11.89 -5.81
CA SER A 38 -10.25 -12.20 -7.25
C SER A 38 -10.00 -13.68 -7.57
N LEU A 39 -9.30 -14.42 -6.70
CA LEU A 39 -9.00 -15.85 -6.90
C LEU A 39 -10.07 -16.81 -6.36
N HIS A 40 -11.14 -16.33 -5.73
CA HIS A 40 -12.15 -17.19 -5.11
C HIS A 40 -12.74 -18.22 -6.09
N LYS A 41 -13.04 -17.81 -7.33
CA LYS A 41 -13.55 -18.74 -8.37
C LYS A 41 -12.54 -19.84 -8.71
N ALA A 42 -11.25 -19.51 -8.74
CA ALA A 42 -10.20 -20.49 -8.99
C ALA A 42 -10.04 -21.44 -7.78
N ALA A 43 -10.15 -20.91 -6.56
CA ALA A 43 -10.13 -21.69 -5.33
C ALA A 43 -11.30 -22.67 -5.25
N ASP A 44 -12.52 -22.23 -5.61
CA ASP A 44 -13.71 -23.09 -5.66
C ASP A 44 -13.51 -24.27 -6.62
N LEU A 45 -12.97 -23.99 -7.82
CA LEU A 45 -12.66 -25.03 -8.81
C LEU A 45 -11.57 -25.98 -8.33
N LEU A 46 -10.53 -25.47 -7.67
CA LEU A 46 -9.44 -26.29 -7.14
C LEU A 46 -9.98 -27.22 -6.05
N LYS A 47 -10.71 -26.67 -5.07
CA LYS A 47 -11.34 -27.42 -3.98
C LYS A 47 -12.30 -28.50 -4.50
N ALA A 48 -13.12 -28.17 -5.49
CA ALA A 48 -14.05 -29.14 -6.10
C ALA A 48 -13.33 -30.31 -6.77
N ARG A 49 -12.11 -30.09 -7.29
CA ARG A 49 -11.32 -31.11 -7.97
C ARG A 49 -10.43 -31.93 -7.02
N THR A 50 -9.92 -31.31 -5.96
CA THR A 50 -8.92 -31.93 -5.08
C THR A 50 -9.47 -32.37 -3.73
N GLY A 51 -10.56 -31.75 -3.26
CA GLY A 51 -11.09 -31.93 -1.90
C GLY A 51 -10.24 -31.26 -0.81
N VAL A 52 -9.14 -30.60 -1.16
CA VAL A 52 -8.24 -29.95 -0.19
C VAL A 52 -8.95 -28.74 0.43
N ALA A 53 -8.87 -28.63 1.76
CA ALA A 53 -9.41 -27.50 2.49
C ALA A 53 -8.68 -26.20 2.13
N ASP A 54 -9.42 -25.11 1.95
CA ASP A 54 -8.88 -23.81 1.58
C ASP A 54 -9.14 -22.74 2.64
N PHE A 55 -8.17 -21.84 2.80
CA PHE A 55 -8.21 -20.70 3.71
C PHE A 55 -7.97 -19.44 2.89
N ARG A 56 -8.91 -18.49 2.96
CA ARG A 56 -8.97 -17.34 2.06
C ARG A 56 -8.63 -16.05 2.79
N PHE A 57 -7.81 -15.21 2.15
CA PHE A 57 -7.37 -13.92 2.63
C PHE A 57 -7.56 -12.91 1.50
N ASP A 58 -8.13 -11.74 1.79
CA ASP A 58 -8.31 -10.72 0.75
C ASP A 58 -6.99 -10.08 0.34
N HIS A 59 -6.09 -9.87 1.31
CA HIS A 59 -4.73 -9.38 1.11
C HIS A 59 -3.86 -9.71 2.34
N LEU A 60 -2.58 -9.38 2.27
CA LEU A 60 -1.59 -9.60 3.33
C LEU A 60 -0.85 -8.29 3.68
N LEU A 61 -1.58 -7.17 3.71
CA LEU A 61 -1.02 -5.83 3.93
C LEU A 61 -1.67 -5.22 5.17
N GLY A 62 -0.86 -4.72 6.10
CA GLY A 62 -1.34 -4.19 7.39
C GLY A 62 -1.30 -5.22 8.52
N LEU A 63 -1.55 -4.76 9.74
CA LEU A 63 -1.36 -5.56 10.95
C LEU A 63 -2.33 -6.74 11.01
N ASP A 64 -3.63 -6.47 10.93
CA ASP A 64 -4.68 -7.51 11.10
C ASP A 64 -4.63 -8.58 10.00
N ALA A 65 -4.41 -8.17 8.74
CA ALA A 65 -4.26 -9.09 7.62
C ALA A 65 -3.04 -10.01 7.78
N CYS A 66 -1.92 -9.47 8.26
CA CYS A 66 -0.72 -10.26 8.53
C CYS A 66 -0.91 -11.19 9.74
N ASP A 67 -1.60 -10.72 10.79
CA ASP A 67 -1.90 -11.50 11.98
C ASP A 67 -2.80 -12.70 11.63
N ALA A 68 -3.88 -12.48 10.88
CA ALA A 68 -4.80 -13.53 10.45
C ALA A 68 -4.08 -14.63 9.66
N PHE A 69 -3.20 -14.24 8.75
CA PHE A 69 -2.40 -15.19 7.97
C PHE A 69 -1.39 -15.96 8.84
N THR A 70 -0.67 -15.25 9.72
CA THR A 70 0.32 -15.85 10.62
C THR A 70 -0.33 -16.86 11.57
N LEU A 71 -1.48 -16.50 12.16
CA LEU A 71 -2.23 -17.37 13.06
C LEU A 71 -2.77 -18.60 12.33
N THR A 72 -3.24 -18.44 11.08
CA THR A 72 -3.69 -19.58 10.27
C THR A 72 -2.54 -20.54 9.98
N LEU A 73 -1.36 -20.03 9.64
CA LEU A 73 -0.17 -20.87 9.45
C LEU A 73 0.25 -21.60 10.73
N ALA A 74 0.21 -20.93 11.89
CA ALA A 74 0.50 -21.54 13.17
C ALA A 74 -0.50 -22.67 13.50
N ALA A 75 -1.79 -22.44 13.26
CA ALA A 75 -2.83 -23.44 13.46
C ALA A 75 -2.67 -24.66 12.54
N LEU A 76 -2.37 -24.44 11.26
CA LEU A 76 -2.18 -25.51 10.28
C LEU A 76 -0.92 -26.33 10.52
N SER A 77 0.17 -25.68 10.93
CA SER A 77 1.44 -26.36 11.19
C SER A 77 1.50 -27.02 12.58
N GLY A 78 0.63 -26.61 13.51
CA GLY A 78 0.71 -26.99 14.92
C GLY A 78 1.95 -26.43 15.63
N GLN A 79 2.68 -25.50 15.00
CA GLN A 79 3.89 -24.90 15.55
C GLN A 79 3.59 -23.50 16.11
N PRO A 80 4.27 -23.09 17.20
CA PRO A 80 4.16 -21.72 17.69
C PRO A 80 4.73 -20.74 16.67
N VAL A 81 4.25 -19.49 16.69
CA VAL A 81 4.80 -18.41 15.87
C VAL A 81 6.27 -18.19 16.25
N PRO A 82 7.21 -18.21 15.29
CA PRO A 82 8.60 -17.92 15.58
C PRO A 82 8.81 -16.50 16.11
N ALA A 83 9.68 -16.34 17.12
CA ALA A 83 10.00 -15.03 17.71
C ALA A 83 10.50 -13.99 16.69
N SER A 84 11.07 -14.42 15.55
CA SER A 84 11.46 -13.54 14.46
C SER A 84 10.27 -12.87 13.77
N ILE A 85 9.11 -13.54 13.69
CA ILE A 85 7.87 -13.00 13.15
C ILE A 85 7.24 -12.04 14.15
N ASP A 86 7.18 -12.41 15.43
CA ASP A 86 6.68 -11.52 16.49
C ASP A 86 7.48 -10.22 16.57
N ARG A 87 8.82 -10.30 16.39
CA ARG A 87 9.67 -9.11 16.31
C ARG A 87 9.29 -8.22 15.13
N ARG A 88 9.00 -8.77 13.95
CA ARG A 88 8.59 -8.00 12.77
C ARG A 88 7.21 -7.35 12.99
N ARG A 89 6.30 -8.05 13.66
CA ARG A 89 5.00 -7.51 14.08
C ARG A 89 5.18 -6.32 15.03
N ALA A 90 5.99 -6.45 16.08
CA ALA A 90 6.29 -5.36 17.00
C ALA A 90 6.92 -4.15 16.29
N GLN A 91 7.83 -4.39 15.34
CA GLN A 91 8.43 -3.33 14.51
C GLN A 91 7.42 -2.61 13.60
N LEU A 92 6.38 -3.30 13.14
CA LEU A 92 5.31 -2.64 12.39
C LEU A 92 4.50 -1.72 13.33
N GLN A 93 4.15 -2.21 14.52
CA GLN A 93 3.42 -1.41 15.52
C GLN A 93 4.20 -0.16 15.93
N ASP A 94 5.50 -0.30 16.15
CA ASP A 94 6.42 0.82 16.44
C ASP A 94 6.42 1.84 15.30
N ALA A 95 6.52 1.38 14.04
CA ALA A 95 6.44 2.27 12.88
C ALA A 95 5.07 2.95 12.75
N MET A 96 3.97 2.29 13.12
CA MET A 96 2.65 2.93 13.16
C MET A 96 2.62 4.09 14.17
N VAL A 97 3.25 3.91 15.33
CA VAL A 97 3.40 4.96 16.33
C VAL A 97 4.33 6.06 15.84
N ASP A 98 5.47 5.75 15.23
CA ASP A 98 6.40 6.79 14.76
C ASP A 98 5.82 7.62 13.60
N THR A 99 5.02 6.98 12.74
CA THR A 99 4.47 7.63 11.55
C THR A 99 3.12 8.30 11.76
N HIS A 100 2.47 8.11 12.92
CA HIS A 100 1.10 8.58 13.16
C HIS A 100 0.89 10.09 12.95
N PHE A 101 1.91 10.92 13.21
CA PHE A 101 1.82 12.36 12.98
C PHE A 101 1.71 12.73 11.50
N MET A 102 2.26 11.88 10.62
CA MET A 102 2.26 12.09 9.17
C MET A 102 1.11 11.33 8.49
N THR A 103 0.73 10.16 9.01
CA THR A 103 -0.32 9.30 8.42
C THR A 103 -1.70 9.58 8.99
N GLY A 104 -1.80 10.08 10.23
CA GLY A 104 -3.05 10.38 10.91
C GLY A 104 -3.84 11.47 10.20
N PHE A 105 -5.11 11.19 9.90
CA PHE A 105 -6.03 12.03 9.13
C PHE A 105 -5.51 12.43 7.74
N LEU A 106 -4.46 11.75 7.25
CA LEU A 106 -3.94 12.00 5.91
C LEU A 106 -5.02 11.67 4.89
N ARG A 107 -5.35 12.62 4.03
CA ARG A 107 -6.41 12.45 3.03
C ARG A 107 -5.83 11.85 1.77
N VAL A 108 -6.20 10.63 1.44
CA VAL A 108 -5.58 9.85 0.36
C VAL A 108 -6.55 9.58 -0.79
N GLY A 109 -6.11 9.84 -2.02
CA GLY A 109 -6.77 9.38 -3.24
C GLY A 109 -6.08 8.11 -3.76
N ILE A 110 -6.84 7.04 -4.00
CA ILE A 110 -6.30 5.76 -4.44
C ILE A 110 -6.96 5.34 -5.76
N ALA A 111 -6.17 4.94 -6.75
CA ALA A 111 -6.65 4.26 -7.94
C ALA A 111 -5.86 2.98 -8.19
N ALA A 112 -6.54 1.84 -8.20
CA ALA A 112 -5.92 0.53 -8.32
C ALA A 112 -6.91 -0.55 -8.79
N ASP A 113 -6.39 -1.74 -9.06
CA ASP A 113 -7.23 -2.93 -9.20
C ASP A 113 -7.95 -3.26 -7.89
N PRO A 114 -9.13 -3.91 -7.93
CA PRO A 114 -10.01 -4.01 -6.77
C PRO A 114 -9.37 -4.60 -5.51
N ASP A 115 -8.65 -5.72 -5.62
CA ASP A 115 -8.00 -6.36 -4.46
C ASP A 115 -6.92 -5.45 -3.85
N LEU A 116 -6.14 -4.78 -4.71
CA LEU A 116 -5.10 -3.85 -4.27
C LEU A 116 -5.68 -2.58 -3.66
N LEU A 117 -6.76 -2.05 -4.25
CA LEU A 117 -7.46 -0.87 -3.76
C LEU A 117 -7.92 -1.08 -2.32
N VAL A 118 -8.57 -2.22 -2.05
CA VAL A 118 -9.02 -2.58 -0.69
C VAL A 118 -7.85 -2.82 0.24
N ALA A 119 -6.81 -3.54 -0.22
CA ALA A 119 -5.63 -3.79 0.59
C ALA A 119 -4.96 -2.51 1.09
N ILE A 120 -4.73 -1.54 0.18
CA ILE A 120 -4.13 -0.26 0.53
C ILE A 120 -5.10 0.59 1.35
N GLY A 121 -6.38 0.60 0.99
CA GLY A 121 -7.40 1.35 1.72
C GLY A 121 -7.50 0.94 3.18
N GLN A 122 -7.68 -0.35 3.46
CA GLN A 122 -7.75 -0.89 4.81
C GLN A 122 -6.46 -0.66 5.59
N PHE A 123 -5.30 -0.86 4.96
CA PHE A 123 -4.01 -0.59 5.57
C PHE A 123 -3.84 0.88 5.97
N LEU A 124 -4.10 1.82 5.07
CA LEU A 124 -3.97 3.24 5.36
C LEU A 124 -5.00 3.71 6.40
N SER A 125 -6.24 3.23 6.33
CA SER A 125 -7.25 3.50 7.35
C SER A 125 -6.87 2.96 8.73
N SER A 126 -6.22 1.79 8.81
CA SER A 126 -5.69 1.26 10.09
C SER A 126 -4.57 2.12 10.68
N ALA A 127 -3.86 2.88 9.84
CA ALA A 127 -2.84 3.85 10.25
C ALA A 127 -3.41 5.27 10.49
N GLY A 128 -4.75 5.42 10.46
CA GLY A 128 -5.45 6.66 10.73
C GLY A 128 -5.70 7.56 9.52
N ALA A 129 -5.34 7.15 8.31
CA ALA A 129 -5.57 7.94 7.10
C ALA A 129 -7.03 7.84 6.62
N GLU A 130 -7.50 8.88 5.94
CA GLU A 130 -8.83 8.94 5.35
C GLU A 130 -8.77 8.72 3.84
N VAL A 131 -9.42 7.67 3.34
CA VAL A 131 -9.55 7.46 1.89
C VAL A 131 -10.66 8.33 1.35
N VAL A 132 -10.27 9.47 0.76
CA VAL A 132 -11.21 10.49 0.28
C VAL A 132 -11.64 10.30 -1.17
N ALA A 133 -10.84 9.59 -1.95
CA ALA A 133 -11.17 9.20 -3.31
C ALA A 133 -10.70 7.76 -3.55
N ALA A 134 -11.60 6.89 -4.00
CA ALA A 134 -11.29 5.50 -4.32
C ALA A 134 -11.82 5.19 -5.72
N VAL A 135 -10.92 4.84 -6.64
CA VAL A 135 -11.24 4.47 -8.02
C VAL A 135 -10.74 3.07 -8.32
N ALA A 136 -11.64 2.21 -8.77
CA ALA A 136 -11.32 0.85 -9.21
C ALA A 136 -11.40 0.73 -10.73
N SER A 137 -10.49 -0.04 -11.32
CA SER A 137 -10.48 -0.35 -12.75
C SER A 137 -11.68 -1.19 -13.21
N ALA A 138 -12.25 -1.99 -12.32
CA ALA A 138 -13.37 -2.88 -12.61
C ALA A 138 -14.25 -3.13 -11.38
N ARG A 139 -15.48 -3.61 -11.61
CA ARG A 139 -16.38 -4.07 -10.54
C ARG A 139 -15.85 -5.37 -9.96
N ALA A 140 -15.80 -5.46 -8.63
CA ALA A 140 -15.54 -6.68 -7.90
C ALA A 140 -16.23 -6.67 -6.53
N GLU A 141 -16.50 -7.85 -6.00
CA GLU A 141 -17.18 -8.05 -4.71
C GLU A 141 -16.35 -7.49 -3.54
N VAL A 142 -15.02 -7.48 -3.65
CA VAL A 142 -14.11 -6.96 -2.60
C VAL A 142 -14.34 -5.49 -2.30
N LEU A 143 -14.80 -4.71 -3.29
CA LEU A 143 -14.96 -3.26 -3.16
C LEU A 143 -16.01 -2.85 -2.12
N ALA A 144 -16.90 -3.76 -1.72
CA ALA A 144 -17.86 -3.51 -0.64
C ALA A 144 -17.18 -3.28 0.72
N ASP A 145 -15.97 -3.82 0.91
CA ASP A 145 -15.20 -3.72 2.15
C ASP A 145 -14.18 -2.56 2.13
N MET A 146 -14.26 -1.69 1.12
CA MET A 146 -13.40 -0.52 1.00
C MET A 146 -13.78 0.52 2.07
N PRO A 147 -12.84 1.01 2.91
CA PRO A 147 -13.11 2.04 3.91
C PRO A 147 -13.15 3.44 3.28
N ALA A 148 -14.05 3.64 2.32
CA ALA A 148 -14.29 4.91 1.64
C ALA A 148 -15.80 5.15 1.53
N ALA A 149 -16.22 6.41 1.54
CA ALA A 149 -17.64 6.75 1.42
C ALA A 149 -18.28 6.25 0.11
N CYS A 150 -17.49 6.18 -0.96
CA CYS A 150 -17.89 5.66 -2.25
C CYS A 150 -16.67 5.16 -3.02
N VAL A 151 -16.84 4.03 -3.71
CA VAL A 151 -15.87 3.54 -4.70
C VAL A 151 -16.42 3.80 -6.09
N ARG A 152 -15.69 4.56 -6.90
CA ARG A 152 -16.04 4.77 -8.31
C ARG A 152 -15.36 3.72 -9.17
N ILE A 153 -16.11 3.15 -10.11
CA ILE A 153 -15.54 2.35 -11.20
C ILE A 153 -15.24 3.32 -12.34
N GLY A 154 -13.97 3.49 -12.68
CA GLY A 154 -13.55 4.56 -13.59
C GLY A 154 -12.04 4.55 -13.82
N ASP A 155 -11.52 5.72 -14.20
CA ASP A 155 -10.13 5.91 -14.60
C ASP A 155 -9.41 6.98 -13.77
N LEU A 156 -8.21 7.37 -14.22
CA LEU A 156 -7.39 8.36 -13.53
C LEU A 156 -7.95 9.79 -13.63
N GLU A 157 -8.78 10.09 -14.63
CA GLU A 157 -9.45 11.39 -14.72
C GLU A 157 -10.51 11.50 -13.61
N ASP A 158 -11.22 10.41 -13.34
CA ASP A 158 -12.13 10.33 -12.19
C ASP A 158 -11.41 10.48 -10.86
N LEU A 159 -10.25 9.85 -10.71
CA LEU A 159 -9.41 10.00 -9.52
C LEU A 159 -9.02 11.46 -9.33
N GLU A 160 -8.52 12.11 -10.39
CA GLU A 160 -8.05 13.49 -10.32
C GLU A 160 -9.17 14.46 -9.91
N ARG A 161 -10.35 14.34 -10.51
CA ARG A 161 -11.52 15.14 -10.15
C ARG A 161 -11.95 14.92 -8.70
N ALA A 162 -12.00 13.65 -8.26
CA ALA A 162 -12.40 13.30 -6.90
C ALA A 162 -11.36 13.77 -5.87
N ALA A 163 -10.07 13.57 -6.15
CA ALA A 163 -8.97 14.00 -5.30
C ALA A 163 -8.94 15.53 -5.13
N LEU A 164 -9.17 16.29 -6.21
CA LEU A 164 -9.29 17.74 -6.13
C LEU A 164 -10.50 18.17 -5.29
N ALA A 165 -11.69 17.63 -5.60
CA ALA A 165 -12.93 17.97 -4.90
C ALA A 165 -12.86 17.65 -3.40
N GLN A 166 -12.21 16.55 -3.05
CA GLN A 166 -12.03 16.10 -1.68
C GLN A 166 -10.66 16.45 -1.10
N ARG A 167 -9.94 17.42 -1.68
CA ARG A 167 -8.62 17.92 -1.24
C ARG A 167 -7.71 16.83 -0.67
N ALA A 168 -7.45 15.81 -1.48
CA ALA A 168 -6.45 14.79 -1.17
C ALA A 168 -5.07 15.44 -0.98
N GLN A 169 -4.23 14.79 -0.18
CA GLN A 169 -2.86 15.18 0.16
C GLN A 169 -1.82 14.19 -0.37
N LEU A 170 -2.26 12.99 -0.77
CA LEU A 170 -1.44 11.95 -1.36
C LEU A 170 -2.25 11.20 -2.40
N ILE A 171 -1.61 10.87 -3.53
CA ILE A 171 -2.14 9.95 -4.53
C ILE A 171 -1.41 8.61 -4.42
N VAL A 172 -2.15 7.51 -4.45
CA VAL A 172 -1.62 6.15 -4.52
C VAL A 172 -2.16 5.47 -5.78
N ALA A 173 -1.29 5.26 -6.76
CA ALA A 173 -1.67 4.72 -8.07
C ALA A 173 -0.43 4.24 -8.85
N ASN A 174 -0.63 3.72 -10.05
CA ASN A 174 0.46 3.28 -10.93
C ASN A 174 1.14 4.47 -11.65
N SER A 175 2.13 4.20 -12.53
CA SER A 175 2.90 5.25 -13.22
C SER A 175 2.05 6.20 -14.06
N HIS A 176 0.88 5.77 -14.54
CA HIS A 176 0.03 6.62 -15.36
C HIS A 176 -0.55 7.81 -14.57
N ALA A 177 -0.60 7.73 -13.24
CA ALA A 177 -1.06 8.82 -12.40
C ALA A 177 -0.03 9.94 -12.20
N ALA A 178 1.20 9.81 -12.71
CA ALA A 178 2.26 10.80 -12.53
C ALA A 178 1.83 12.20 -12.99
N GLN A 179 1.21 12.30 -14.17
CA GLN A 179 0.74 13.58 -14.71
C GLN A 179 -0.43 14.17 -13.90
N SER A 180 -1.34 13.32 -13.40
CA SER A 180 -2.43 13.77 -12.53
C SER A 180 -1.90 14.28 -11.19
N ALA A 181 -0.95 13.58 -10.59
CA ALA A 181 -0.30 14.01 -9.35
C ALA A 181 0.46 15.34 -9.53
N GLU A 182 1.15 15.52 -10.65
CA GLU A 182 1.83 16.77 -11.00
C GLU A 182 0.84 17.95 -11.12
N ARG A 183 -0.28 17.77 -11.84
CA ARG A 183 -1.32 18.81 -11.98
C ARG A 183 -1.98 19.18 -10.66
N LEU A 184 -2.14 18.21 -9.75
CA LEU A 184 -2.70 18.44 -8.42
C LEU A 184 -1.66 18.97 -7.42
N HIS A 185 -0.38 19.00 -7.78
CA HIS A 185 0.73 19.29 -6.87
C HIS A 185 0.74 18.36 -5.64
N LEU A 186 0.48 17.07 -5.85
CA LEU A 186 0.43 16.07 -4.78
C LEU A 186 1.54 15.02 -4.94
N PRO A 187 2.09 14.49 -3.83
CA PRO A 187 2.94 13.31 -3.89
C PRO A 187 2.22 12.11 -4.51
N LEU A 188 2.98 11.28 -5.23
CA LEU A 188 2.52 10.01 -5.79
C LEU A 188 3.29 8.84 -5.16
N LEU A 189 2.59 7.99 -4.41
CA LEU A 189 3.07 6.66 -4.03
C LEU A 189 2.73 5.67 -5.14
N ARG A 190 3.76 5.14 -5.80
CA ARG A 190 3.58 4.19 -6.90
C ARG A 190 3.20 2.81 -6.38
N ALA A 191 1.99 2.37 -6.72
CA ALA A 191 1.45 1.07 -6.35
C ALA A 191 0.69 0.43 -7.50
N GLY A 192 0.70 -0.90 -7.55
CA GLY A 192 0.04 -1.67 -8.62
C GLY A 192 0.85 -1.72 -9.90
N PHE A 193 0.16 -1.87 -11.03
CA PHE A 193 0.76 -2.05 -12.35
C PHE A 193 0.10 -1.13 -13.38
N PRO A 194 0.82 -0.59 -14.37
CA PRO A 194 2.27 -0.71 -14.61
C PRO A 194 3.12 0.33 -13.84
N GLN A 195 4.39 -0.02 -13.58
CA GLN A 195 5.38 0.87 -12.97
C GLN A 195 6.62 1.04 -13.87
N TYR A 196 6.52 1.86 -14.92
CA TYR A 196 7.61 2.04 -15.90
C TYR A 196 8.57 3.19 -15.55
N ASP A 197 8.15 4.12 -14.69
CA ASP A 197 8.94 5.29 -14.28
C ASP A 197 9.59 5.11 -12.90
N TRP A 198 9.53 3.91 -12.33
CA TRP A 198 10.06 3.61 -11.00
C TRP A 198 10.93 2.35 -11.02
N VAL A 199 12.24 2.58 -10.96
CA VAL A 199 13.23 1.49 -10.96
C VAL A 199 13.07 0.63 -9.71
N GLY A 200 13.00 -0.69 -9.90
CA GLY A 200 12.84 -1.65 -8.82
C GLY A 200 11.41 -1.76 -8.26
N GLY A 201 10.41 -1.07 -8.83
CA GLY A 201 9.02 -1.14 -8.38
C GLY A 201 8.44 -2.57 -8.38
N TYR A 202 8.87 -3.39 -9.34
CA TYR A 202 8.48 -4.81 -9.43
C TYR A 202 9.09 -5.71 -8.35
N ALA A 203 10.21 -5.30 -7.75
CA ALA A 203 10.91 -6.06 -6.71
C ALA A 203 10.52 -5.61 -5.29
N ARG A 204 9.78 -4.49 -5.18
CA ARG A 204 9.30 -3.95 -3.91
C ARG A 204 8.31 -4.91 -3.25
N THR A 205 8.62 -5.32 -2.02
CA THR A 205 7.70 -6.13 -1.22
C THR A 205 6.66 -5.24 -0.53
N TRP A 206 5.38 -5.52 -0.78
CA TRP A 206 4.25 -4.85 -0.10
C TRP A 206 3.66 -5.68 1.02
N VAL A 207 3.61 -6.99 0.85
CA VAL A 207 2.94 -7.91 1.79
C VAL A 207 3.80 -8.21 3.01
N GLY A 208 3.15 -8.63 4.09
CA GLY A 208 3.78 -8.99 5.35
C GLY A 208 4.17 -7.77 6.19
N TYR A 209 4.53 -8.01 7.46
CA TYR A 209 4.85 -6.95 8.41
C TYR A 209 5.97 -6.00 7.92
N GLN A 210 6.99 -6.54 7.26
CA GLN A 210 8.11 -5.74 6.75
C GLN A 210 7.70 -4.85 5.57
N GLY A 211 6.89 -5.38 4.64
CA GLY A 211 6.37 -4.62 3.52
C GLY A 211 5.43 -3.50 3.97
N ALA A 212 4.52 -3.82 4.89
CA ALA A 212 3.64 -2.84 5.53
C ALA A 212 4.44 -1.74 6.25
N ARG A 213 5.49 -2.12 7.00
CA ARG A 213 6.35 -1.17 7.71
C ARG A 213 7.04 -0.20 6.74
N GLN A 214 7.60 -0.73 5.65
CA GLN A 214 8.24 0.11 4.65
C GLN A 214 7.24 1.03 3.97
N ALA A 215 6.02 0.55 3.67
CA ALA A 215 4.98 1.37 3.08
C ALA A 215 4.58 2.56 3.99
N LEU A 216 4.52 2.39 5.31
CA LEU A 216 4.30 3.50 6.25
C LEU A 216 5.40 4.55 6.16
N PHE A 217 6.67 4.12 6.16
CA PHE A 217 7.79 5.06 6.03
C PHE A 217 7.76 5.81 4.70
N ASP A 218 7.41 5.14 3.61
CA ASP A 218 7.33 5.79 2.30
C ASP A 218 6.20 6.84 2.26
N VAL A 219 5.03 6.52 2.83
CA VAL A 219 3.92 7.48 2.96
C VAL A 219 4.35 8.69 3.79
N ALA A 220 4.95 8.44 4.96
CA ALA A 220 5.41 9.50 5.86
C ALA A 220 6.47 10.40 5.19
N ASN A 221 7.43 9.82 4.49
CA ASN A 221 8.47 10.56 3.79
C ASN A 221 7.92 11.36 2.60
N LEU A 222 6.97 10.79 1.85
CA LEU A 222 6.29 11.51 0.75
C LEU A 222 5.51 12.72 1.26
N PHE A 223 4.85 12.58 2.41
CA PHE A 223 4.16 13.67 3.07
C PHE A 223 5.13 14.77 3.54
N LEU A 224 6.21 14.40 4.23
CA LEU A 224 7.24 15.36 4.69
C LEU A 224 7.97 16.05 3.54
N GLY A 225 8.22 15.33 2.44
CA GLY A 225 8.87 15.85 1.23
C GLY A 225 8.03 16.84 0.44
N ASN A 226 6.73 16.97 0.76
CA ASN A 226 5.82 17.95 0.16
C ASN A 226 5.26 18.86 1.26
N PRO A 227 6.02 19.86 1.72
CA PRO A 227 5.59 20.73 2.80
C PRO A 227 4.27 21.41 2.42
N HIS A 228 3.20 21.03 3.11
CA HIS A 228 2.02 21.87 3.16
C HIS A 228 2.35 23.06 4.07
N ASP A 229 2.27 24.28 3.53
CA ASP A 229 2.37 25.48 4.36
C ASP A 229 1.33 25.38 5.46
N THR A 230 1.78 25.06 6.68
CA THR A 230 0.89 25.06 7.84
C THR A 230 0.65 26.53 8.16
N PRO A 231 -0.56 27.07 7.96
CA PRO A 231 -0.80 28.47 8.21
C PRO A 231 -0.47 28.76 9.67
N VAL A 232 0.40 29.75 9.89
CA VAL A 232 0.87 30.11 11.24
C VAL A 232 -0.36 30.36 12.12
N HIS A 233 -0.58 29.48 13.10
CA HIS A 233 -1.68 29.64 14.04
C HIS A 233 -1.47 30.95 14.83
N ARG A 234 -2.30 31.95 14.55
CA ARG A 234 -2.33 33.19 15.32
C ARG A 234 -3.36 33.05 16.43
N SER A 235 -2.89 32.93 17.67
CA SER A 235 -3.77 32.91 18.84
C SER A 235 -4.69 34.14 18.84
N ILE A 236 -5.98 33.91 19.08
CA ILE A 236 -6.99 34.96 19.25
C ILE A 236 -6.70 35.87 20.47
N TYR A 237 -5.83 35.42 21.39
CA TYR A 237 -5.40 36.17 22.56
C TYR A 237 -4.11 36.97 22.34
N ARG A 238 -3.58 37.04 21.10
CA ARG A 238 -2.38 37.83 20.79
C ARG A 238 -2.71 39.32 20.85
N THR A 239 -2.55 39.92 22.02
CA THR A 239 -2.54 41.37 22.24
C THR A 239 -1.12 41.90 22.03
N GLY A 240 -0.80 42.37 20.82
CA GLY A 240 0.47 43.01 20.49
C GLY A 240 0.39 43.80 19.18
N SER A 241 0.77 45.08 19.24
CA SER A 241 0.67 46.09 18.17
C SER A 241 1.44 45.72 16.89
N ALA A 242 0.94 46.18 15.75
CA ALA A 242 1.39 45.89 14.38
C ALA A 242 2.80 46.41 13.98
N GLY A 243 3.79 46.36 14.89
CA GLY A 243 5.14 46.89 14.69
C GLY A 243 6.29 45.89 14.77
N ASP A 244 6.06 44.64 15.18
CA ASP A 244 7.16 43.70 15.47
C ASP A 244 7.44 42.72 14.31
N ALA A 245 7.45 43.25 13.08
CA ALA A 245 8.01 42.55 11.93
C ALA A 245 9.54 42.65 12.01
N GLN A 246 10.16 41.83 12.86
CA GLN A 246 11.59 41.53 12.69
C GLN A 246 11.74 40.67 11.44
N ASP A 247 12.28 41.34 10.43
CA ASP A 247 12.86 40.85 9.19
C ASP A 247 13.53 39.48 9.38
N ARG A 248 12.89 38.42 8.88
CA ARG A 248 13.49 37.09 8.85
C ARG A 248 14.30 37.01 7.55
N PRO A 249 15.64 36.88 7.61
CA PRO A 249 16.43 36.82 6.38
C PRO A 249 16.06 35.56 5.57
N PRO A 250 16.23 35.59 4.23
CA PRO A 250 15.83 34.49 3.36
C PRO A 250 16.60 33.19 3.72
N PRO A 251 15.98 32.01 3.55
CA PRO A 251 16.59 30.74 3.92
C PRO A 251 17.67 30.39 2.88
N GLY A 252 18.93 30.73 3.17
CA GLY A 252 20.01 30.50 2.21
C GLY A 252 21.45 30.58 2.73
N LEU A 253 21.68 30.64 4.05
CA LEU A 253 23.02 30.72 4.64
C LEU A 253 23.13 29.76 5.83
N GLY A 254 23.20 28.46 5.53
CA GLY A 254 23.28 27.41 6.54
C GLY A 254 23.69 26.06 5.99
N LEU A 255 24.57 26.03 4.97
CA LEU A 255 25.24 24.79 4.55
C LEU A 255 26.69 24.85 5.04
N VAL A 256 26.96 24.16 6.15
CA VAL A 256 28.33 23.74 6.48
C VAL A 256 28.69 22.64 5.48
N ARG A 257 29.64 22.93 4.60
CA ARG A 257 30.25 21.91 3.74
C ARG A 257 31.19 21.07 4.60
N HIS A 258 30.89 19.78 4.71
CA HIS A 258 31.87 18.73 5.00
C HIS A 258 31.94 17.84 3.77
#